data_AF-A0A2V7XFH4-F1
#
_entry.id   AF-A0A2V7XFH4-F1
#
_cell.length_a   1.000
_cell.length_b   1.000
_cell.length_c   1.000
_cell.angle_alpha   90.00
_cell.angle_beta   90.00
_cell.angle_gamma   90.00
#
_symmetry.space_group_name_H-M   'P 1'
#
loop_
_entity.id
_entity.type
_entity.pdbx_description
1 polymer ?
#
loop_
_entity_poly.entity_id
_entity_poly.type
_entity_poly.pdbx_seq_one_letter_code
_entity_poly.pdbx_strand_id
1 'polypeptide(L)'
;MTQEAERHEDDELVIRGDIETTSVPELVRSILSSGETGVLTIKNGDAVKQIFILNGRVAYAASNNPDERMGEILLTRGKIGVRSLVEASKRIRPGLKLGTILVELGALESEELVSAVELHVK
;
A
#
# COMPACT_ATOMS: atom_id res chain seq x y z
N MET A 1 31.11 -16.61 32.29
CA MET A 1 30.38 -15.38 31.92
C MET A 1 31.16 -14.80 30.77
N THR A 2 30.68 -14.84 29.53
CA THR A 2 29.36 -14.36 29.10
C THR A 2 28.89 -15.22 27.93
N GLN A 3 27.70 -15.82 28.05
CA GLN A 3 27.03 -16.52 26.94
C GLN A 3 26.62 -15.46 25.92
N GLU A 4 27.14 -15.56 24.70
CA GLU A 4 26.59 -14.86 23.56
C GLU A 4 25.25 -15.53 23.24
N ALA A 5 24.18 -14.75 23.40
CA ALA A 5 22.82 -15.19 23.18
C ALA A 5 22.67 -15.62 21.72
N GLU A 6 22.59 -16.94 21.52
CA GLU A 6 22.00 -17.55 20.35
C GLU A 6 20.64 -16.87 20.12
N ARG A 7 20.56 -16.01 19.09
CA ARG A 7 19.27 -15.55 18.58
C ARG A 7 18.61 -16.78 17.99
N HIS A 8 17.69 -17.36 18.76
CA HIS A 8 16.72 -18.30 18.24
C HIS A 8 16.04 -17.65 17.04
N GLU A 9 16.21 -18.26 15.87
CA GLU A 9 15.36 -18.03 14.71
C GLU A 9 13.96 -18.48 15.10
N ASP A 10 13.18 -17.55 15.69
CA ASP A 10 11.79 -17.75 16.04
C ASP A 10 11.06 -18.31 14.81
N ASP A 11 10.38 -19.45 15.00
CA ASP A 11 9.51 -20.11 14.02
C ASP A 11 8.64 -19.08 13.29
N GLU A 12 9.10 -18.63 12.11
CA GLU A 12 8.30 -17.80 11.23
C GLU A 12 7.10 -18.67 10.84
N LEU A 13 5.88 -18.28 11.24
CA LEU A 13 4.65 -18.94 10.83
C LEU A 13 4.47 -18.74 9.32
N VAL A 14 5.16 -19.57 8.53
CA VAL A 14 5.14 -19.50 7.07
C VAL A 14 3.94 -20.28 6.56
N ILE A 15 2.86 -19.56 6.26
CA ILE A 15 1.69 -20.12 5.56
C ILE A 15 1.99 -20.11 4.05
N ARG A 16 1.98 -21.28 3.41
CA ARG A 16 2.15 -21.43 1.96
C ARG A 16 0.87 -21.97 1.32
N GLY A 17 0.54 -21.50 0.12
CA GLY A 17 -0.64 -21.94 -0.63
C GLY A 17 -0.62 -21.42 -2.07
N ASP A 18 -1.61 -21.84 -2.85
CA ASP A 18 -1.80 -21.42 -4.24
C ASP A 18 -2.95 -20.40 -4.34
N ILE A 19 -2.70 -19.28 -5.03
CA ILE A 19 -3.69 -18.22 -5.24
C ILE A 19 -4.86 -18.72 -6.12
N GLU A 20 -4.67 -19.74 -6.96
CA GLU A 20 -5.75 -20.39 -7.71
C GLU A 20 -6.78 -21.05 -6.79
N THR A 21 -6.35 -21.50 -5.60
CA THR A 21 -7.19 -22.21 -4.63
C THR A 21 -7.68 -21.34 -3.48
N THR A 22 -6.97 -20.26 -3.17
CA THR A 22 -7.33 -19.29 -2.12
C THR A 22 -7.17 -17.89 -2.68
N SER A 23 -8.28 -17.19 -2.87
CA SER A 23 -8.21 -15.85 -3.44
C SER A 23 -7.49 -14.89 -2.47
N VAL A 24 -6.67 -13.98 -3.00
CA VAL A 24 -5.98 -12.96 -2.21
C VAL A 24 -6.97 -12.17 -1.31
N PRO A 25 -8.17 -11.76 -1.77
CA PRO A 25 -9.15 -11.10 -0.92
C PRO A 25 -9.61 -11.93 0.28
N GLU A 26 -9.80 -13.25 0.11
CA GLU A 26 -10.20 -14.14 1.21
C GLU A 26 -9.08 -14.28 2.25
N LEU A 27 -7.84 -14.38 1.80
CA LEU A 27 -6.67 -14.45 2.69
C LEU A 27 -6.54 -13.15 3.51
N VAL A 28 -6.66 -12.00 2.87
CA VAL A 28 -6.68 -10.69 3.55
C VAL A 28 -7.83 -10.63 4.55
N ARG A 29 -9.04 -11.06 4.15
CA ARG A 29 -10.20 -11.09 5.04
C ARG A 29 -9.96 -11.98 6.26
N SER A 30 -9.34 -13.14 6.09
CA SER A 30 -9.01 -14.06 7.17
C SER A 30 -8.05 -13.42 8.19
N ILE A 31 -6.98 -12.78 7.70
CA ILE A 31 -6.00 -12.07 8.55
C ILE A 31 -6.65 -10.91 9.30
N LEU A 32 -7.53 -10.14 8.65
CA LEU A 32 -8.25 -9.05 9.33
C LEU A 32 -9.24 -9.60 10.36
N SER A 33 -9.87 -10.74 10.09
CA SER A 33 -10.87 -11.35 10.98
C SER A 33 -10.27 -12.07 12.17
N SER A 34 -9.00 -12.46 12.13
CA SER A 34 -8.33 -13.11 13.28
C SER A 34 -8.11 -12.17 14.46
N GLY A 35 -8.17 -10.84 14.24
CA GLY A 35 -7.94 -9.85 15.29
C GLY A 35 -6.46 -9.61 15.61
N GLU A 36 -5.55 -10.21 14.83
CA GLU A 36 -4.11 -10.08 15.05
C GLU A 36 -3.59 -8.66 14.77
N THR A 37 -2.44 -8.34 15.35
CA THR A 37 -1.67 -7.12 15.07
C THR A 37 -0.38 -7.49 14.36
N GLY A 38 -0.07 -6.83 13.25
CA GLY A 38 1.11 -7.16 12.47
C GLY A 38 1.19 -6.42 11.14
N VAL A 39 2.10 -6.85 10.27
CA VAL A 39 2.31 -6.26 8.95
C VAL A 39 2.12 -7.33 7.87
N LEU A 40 1.07 -7.19 7.05
CA LEU A 40 0.90 -7.99 5.85
C LEU A 40 1.75 -7.39 4.72
N THR A 41 2.83 -8.07 4.35
CA THR A 41 3.69 -7.66 3.25
C THR A 41 3.35 -8.45 1.99
N ILE A 42 2.98 -7.76 0.92
CA ILE A 42 2.65 -8.33 -0.40
C ILE A 42 3.77 -7.93 -1.36
N LYS A 43 4.41 -8.91 -2.01
CA LYS A 43 5.50 -8.69 -2.97
C LYS A 43 5.09 -9.21 -4.34
N ASN A 44 5.37 -8.44 -5.40
CA ASN A 44 5.23 -8.86 -6.79
C ASN A 44 6.41 -8.31 -7.60
N GLY A 45 7.41 -9.14 -7.87
CA GLY A 45 8.70 -8.67 -8.36
C GLY A 45 9.32 -7.65 -7.40
N ASP A 46 9.68 -6.47 -7.91
CA ASP A 46 10.21 -5.36 -7.11
C ASP A 46 9.11 -4.55 -6.39
N ALA A 47 7.83 -4.76 -6.71
CA ALA A 47 6.74 -4.06 -6.05
C ALA A 47 6.49 -4.64 -4.66
N VAL A 48 6.48 -3.79 -3.64
CA VAL A 48 6.24 -4.14 -2.24
C VAL A 48 5.12 -3.25 -1.69
N LYS A 49 4.07 -3.90 -1.18
CA LYS A 49 3.00 -3.27 -0.40
C LYS A 49 3.00 -3.81 1.01
N GLN A 50 2.77 -2.93 1.98
CA GLN A 50 2.68 -3.30 3.38
C GLN A 50 1.37 -2.77 3.94
N ILE A 51 0.60 -3.63 4.60
CA ILE A 51 -0.61 -3.25 5.32
C ILE A 51 -0.34 -3.47 6.80
N PHE A 52 -0.38 -2.38 7.56
CA PHE A 52 -0.19 -2.39 9.01
C PHE A 52 -1.55 -2.58 9.66
N ILE A 53 -1.67 -3.66 10.42
CA ILE A 53 -2.91 -4.12 11.02
C ILE A 53 -2.77 -3.99 12.53
N LEU A 54 -3.75 -3.34 13.16
CA LEU A 54 -3.87 -3.21 14.60
C LEU A 54 -5.22 -3.78 15.03
N ASN A 55 -5.19 -4.85 15.83
CA ASN A 55 -6.38 -5.55 16.32
C ASN A 55 -7.36 -5.93 15.19
N GLY A 56 -6.85 -6.53 14.11
CA GLY A 56 -7.64 -6.91 12.93
C GLY A 56 -8.13 -5.74 12.05
N ARG A 57 -7.73 -4.50 12.35
CA ARG A 57 -8.11 -3.31 11.56
C ARG A 57 -6.91 -2.77 10.81
N VAL A 58 -7.10 -2.35 9.56
CA VAL A 58 -6.06 -1.64 8.79
C VAL A 58 -5.83 -0.27 9.43
N ALA A 59 -4.64 -0.06 9.98
CA ALA A 59 -4.22 1.20 10.57
C ALA A 59 -3.49 2.08 9.54
N TYR A 60 -2.69 1.47 8.68
CA TYR A 60 -1.86 2.16 7.70
C TYR A 60 -1.54 1.23 6.51
N ALA A 61 -1.25 1.79 5.35
CA ALA A 61 -0.75 1.03 4.21
C ALA A 61 0.40 1.79 3.54
N ALA A 62 1.54 1.13 3.34
CA ALA A 62 2.69 1.67 2.63
C ALA A 62 2.86 0.96 1.28
N SER A 63 3.40 1.69 0.31
CA SER A 63 3.77 1.13 -0.99
C SER A 63 5.09 1.72 -1.44
N ASN A 64 5.93 0.92 -2.08
CA ASN A 64 7.12 1.42 -2.76
C ASN A 64 6.82 1.94 -4.18
N ASN A 65 5.57 1.84 -4.65
CA ASN A 65 5.15 2.42 -5.92
C ASN A 65 5.01 3.95 -5.78
N PRO A 66 5.75 4.73 -6.58
CA PRO A 66 5.70 6.19 -6.57
C PRO A 66 4.29 6.77 -6.73
N ASP A 67 3.51 6.20 -7.66
CA ASP A 67 2.16 6.68 -7.95
C ASP A 67 1.23 6.44 -6.74
N GLU A 68 1.37 5.32 -6.03
CA GLU A 68 0.54 5.01 -4.85
C GLU A 68 0.84 5.93 -3.66
N ARG A 69 2.14 6.20 -3.40
CA ARG A 69 2.58 7.14 -2.37
C ARG A 69 2.04 8.56 -2.61
N MET A 70 2.04 9.02 -3.86
CA MET A 70 1.46 10.33 -4.20
C MET A 70 -0.05 10.35 -3.93
N GLY A 71 -0.76 9.30 -4.34
CA GLY A 71 -2.20 9.17 -4.08
C GLY A 71 -2.54 9.19 -2.59
N GLU A 72 -1.76 8.51 -1.76
CA GLU A 72 -1.90 8.48 -0.31
C GLU A 72 -1.71 9.87 0.33
N ILE A 73 -0.68 10.61 -0.07
CA ILE A 73 -0.42 11.96 0.44
C ILE A 73 -1.58 12.90 0.08
N LEU A 74 -2.04 12.85 -1.17
CA LEU A 74 -3.15 13.68 -1.63
C LEU A 74 -4.46 13.33 -0.90
N LEU A 75 -4.71 12.05 -0.66
CA LEU A 75 -5.89 11.60 0.09
C LEU A 75 -5.84 12.06 1.55
N THR A 76 -4.71 11.85 2.23
CA THR A 76 -4.52 12.19 3.65
C THR A 76 -4.61 13.70 3.89
N ARG A 77 -4.19 14.51 2.91
CA ARG A 77 -4.31 15.97 2.95
C ARG A 77 -5.68 16.50 2.50
N GLY A 78 -6.62 15.62 2.16
CA GLY A 78 -7.96 15.99 1.69
C GLY A 78 -7.98 16.68 0.33
N LYS A 79 -6.91 16.56 -0.47
CA LYS A 79 -6.81 17.13 -1.82
C LYS A 79 -7.59 16.35 -2.85
N ILE A 80 -7.71 15.03 -2.66
CA ILE A 80 -8.53 14.16 -3.49
C ILE A 80 -9.43 13.29 -2.61
N GLY A 81 -10.55 12.83 -3.14
CA GLY A 81 -11.40 11.83 -2.49
C GLY A 81 -11.00 10.40 -2.83
N VAL A 82 -11.39 9.43 -1.98
CA VAL A 82 -11.15 7.99 -2.19
C VAL A 82 -11.67 7.53 -3.56
N ARG A 83 -12.85 8.01 -3.98
CA ARG A 83 -13.45 7.64 -5.26
C ARG A 83 -12.57 8.07 -6.44
N SER A 84 -12.08 9.30 -6.43
CA SER A 84 -11.21 9.83 -7.48
C SER A 84 -9.88 9.10 -7.54
N LEU A 85 -9.31 8.77 -6.37
CA LEU A 85 -8.08 7.97 -6.30
C LEU A 85 -8.29 6.57 -6.91
N VAL A 86 -9.36 5.87 -6.54
CA VAL A 86 -9.66 4.53 -7.09
C VAL A 86 -9.88 4.58 -8.61
N GLU A 87 -10.62 5.58 -9.11
CA GLU A 87 -10.84 5.73 -10.55
C GLU A 87 -9.56 6.11 -11.31
N ALA A 88 -8.71 6.95 -10.72
CA ALA A 88 -7.44 7.32 -11.32
C ALA A 88 -6.45 6.14 -11.35
N SER A 89 -6.35 5.37 -10.26
CA SER A 89 -5.46 4.20 -10.16
C SER A 89 -5.77 3.14 -11.23
N LYS A 90 -7.04 2.95 -11.60
CA LYS A 90 -7.44 2.02 -12.68
C LYS A 90 -6.91 2.40 -14.06
N ARG A 91 -6.52 3.67 -14.26
CA ARG A 91 -6.10 4.21 -15.57
C ARG A 91 -4.58 4.32 -15.69
N ILE A 92 -3.82 4.06 -14.62
CA ILE A 92 -2.36 4.10 -14.62
C ILE A 92 -1.83 3.10 -15.65
N ARG A 93 -0.91 3.57 -16.50
CA ARG A 93 -0.22 2.79 -17.53
C ARG A 93 1.11 3.46 -17.87
N PRO A 94 2.05 2.77 -18.53
CA PRO A 94 3.31 3.39 -18.95
C PRO A 94 3.07 4.70 -19.71
N GLY A 95 3.74 5.77 -19.29
CA GLY A 95 3.59 7.12 -19.85
C GLY A 95 2.43 7.95 -19.30
N LEU A 96 1.51 7.36 -18.53
CA LEU A 96 0.37 8.07 -17.92
C LEU A 96 0.42 7.94 -16.39
N LYS A 97 0.77 9.04 -15.72
CA LYS A 97 1.00 9.11 -14.27
C LYS A 97 -0.26 9.46 -13.51
N LEU A 98 -0.32 9.03 -12.23
CA LEU A 98 -1.50 9.25 -11.38
C LEU A 98 -1.91 10.72 -11.33
N GLY A 99 -0.94 11.61 -11.15
CA GLY A 99 -1.17 13.06 -11.08
C GLY A 99 -1.83 13.63 -12.34
N THR A 100 -1.36 13.24 -13.52
CA THR A 100 -1.98 13.64 -14.80
C THR A 100 -3.42 13.17 -14.89
N ILE A 101 -3.69 11.91 -14.51
CA ILE A 101 -5.04 11.35 -14.53
C ILE A 101 -5.97 12.09 -13.56
N LEU A 102 -5.48 12.47 -12.37
CA LEU A 102 -6.27 13.21 -11.39
C LEU A 102 -6.66 14.61 -11.89
N VAL A 103 -5.77 15.27 -12.64
CA VAL A 103 -6.08 16.56 -13.30
C VAL A 103 -7.10 16.37 -14.42
N GLU A 104 -6.95 15.36 -15.27
CA GLU A 104 -7.93 15.04 -16.33
C GLU A 104 -9.32 14.70 -15.77
N LEU A 105 -9.38 14.11 -14.57
CA LEU A 105 -10.62 13.81 -13.86
C LEU A 105 -11.24 15.03 -13.15
N GLY A 106 -10.57 16.19 -13.16
CA GLY A 106 -10.97 17.37 -12.40
C GLY A 106 -10.92 17.16 -10.88
N ALA A 107 -10.16 16.16 -10.42
CA ALA A 107 -10.03 15.82 -9.01
C ALA A 107 -8.86 16.54 -8.32
N LEU A 108 -7.95 17.11 -9.11
CA LEU A 108 -6.78 17.87 -8.65
C LEU A 108 -6.52 19.02 -9.63
N GLU A 109 -6.21 20.20 -9.14
CA GLU A 109 -5.84 21.31 -10.03
C GLU A 109 -4.39 21.17 -10.53
N SER A 110 -4.10 21.71 -11.72
CA SER A 110 -2.77 21.59 -12.33
C SER A 110 -1.66 22.20 -11.48
N GLU A 111 -1.97 23.28 -10.76
CA GLU A 111 -1.05 23.96 -9.83
C GLU A 111 -0.73 23.09 -8.60
N GLU A 112 -1.73 22.35 -8.11
CA GLU A 112 -1.58 21.46 -6.97
C GLU A 112 -0.74 20.22 -7.32
N LEU A 113 -0.80 19.77 -8.58
CA LEU A 113 0.03 18.67 -9.07
C LEU A 113 1.53 18.99 -8.95
N VAL A 114 1.96 20.21 -9.30
CA VAL A 114 3.37 20.61 -9.23
C VAL A 114 3.88 20.45 -7.78
N SER A 115 3.10 20.93 -6.81
CA SER A 115 3.44 20.80 -5.39
C SER A 115 3.48 19.34 -4.90
N ALA A 116 2.60 18.49 -5.42
CA ALA A 116 2.53 17.07 -5.07
C ALA A 116 3.73 16.27 -5.62
N VAL A 117 4.21 16.64 -6.81
CA VAL A 117 5.40 16.03 -7.42
C VAL A 117 6.66 16.39 -6.63
N GLU A 118 6.83 17.65 -6.21
CA GLU A 118 7.98 18.07 -5.40
C GLU A 118 8.08 17.32 -4.05
N LEU A 119 6.93 17.01 -3.44
CA LEU A 119 6.87 16.21 -2.21
C LEU A 119 7.29 14.74 -2.41
N HIS A 120 7.31 14.27 -3.66
CA HIS A 120 7.51 12.86 -4.01
C HIS A 120 8.94 12.54 -4.49
N VAL A 121 9.76 13.55 -4.82
CA VAL A 121 11.12 13.40 -5.38
C VAL A 121 12.21 13.36 -4.29
N LYS A 122 11.95 12.69 -3.16
CA LYS A 122 12.98 12.40 -2.15
C LYS A 122 13.09 10.91 -1.86
#